data_AF-A0A7L0T2A5-F1
#
_entry.id   AF-A0A7L0T2A5-F1
#
_cell.length_a   1.000
_cell.length_b   1.000
_cell.length_c   1.000
_cell.angle_alpha   90.00
_cell.angle_beta   90.00
_cell.angle_gamma   90.00
#
_symmetry.space_group_name_H-M   'P 1'
#
loop_
_entity.id
_entity.type
_entity.pdbx_description
1 polymer ?
#
loop_
_entity_poly.entity_id
_entity_poly.type
_entity_poly.pdbx_seq_one_letter_code
_entity_poly.pdbx_strand_id
1 'polypeptide(L)'
;SDLLLPQIEVFKQGFNQKLQEGQEKLHQMWLDWSRKSSEESRDESSADPEEMESLALLMARIITQQLQIACCKILSAIQGLPSSFQDKVKQSLSTMEELHASFLEANSFQDLSSSVLTQSRRKLAVIQEYMEELLAYLRNSMPLSWLVGPFSPREEEE
;
A
#
# COMPACT_ATOMS: atom_id res chain seq x y z
N SER A 1 8.63 -30.22 2.04
CA SER A 1 7.76 -29.27 1.29
C SER A 1 6.49 -28.90 2.07
N ASP A 2 5.96 -29.77 2.94
CA ASP A 2 4.64 -29.56 3.59
C ASP A 2 4.56 -28.50 4.70
N LEU A 3 5.68 -27.92 5.14
CA LEU A 3 5.73 -26.91 6.22
C LEU A 3 5.74 -25.45 5.76
N LEU A 4 5.88 -25.20 4.45
CA LEU A 4 5.95 -23.83 3.88
C LEU A 4 4.58 -23.22 3.61
N LEU A 5 3.62 -24.05 3.17
CA LEU A 5 2.26 -23.61 2.87
C LEU A 5 1.56 -22.94 4.06
N PRO A 6 1.62 -23.48 5.29
CA PRO A 6 0.95 -22.86 6.45
C PRO A 6 1.51 -21.48 6.80
N GLN A 7 2.79 -21.23 6.56
CA GLN A 7 3.45 -19.97 6.94
C GLN A 7 3.17 -18.85 5.95
N ILE A 8 3.13 -19.21 4.66
CA ILE A 8 2.65 -18.30 3.60
C ILE A 8 1.20 -17.91 3.89
N GLU A 9 0.37 -18.86 4.32
CA GLU A 9 -1.04 -18.59 4.65
C GLU A 9 -1.17 -17.63 5.84
N VAL A 10 -0.43 -17.85 6.94
CA VAL A 10 -0.47 -16.99 8.13
C VAL A 10 0.03 -15.57 7.83
N PHE A 11 1.14 -15.42 7.09
CA PHE A 11 1.65 -14.11 6.70
C PHE A 11 0.66 -13.35 5.82
N LYS A 12 0.10 -14.04 4.82
CA LYS A 12 -0.94 -13.51 3.95
C LYS A 12 -2.17 -13.08 4.75
N GLN A 13 -2.56 -13.86 5.76
CA GLN A 13 -3.71 -13.56 6.61
C GLN A 13 -3.46 -12.33 7.48
N GLY A 14 -2.31 -12.23 8.14
CA GLY A 14 -1.94 -11.06 8.95
C GLY A 14 -1.73 -9.78 8.12
N PHE A 15 -1.24 -9.92 6.89
CA PHE A 15 -1.14 -8.81 5.94
C PHE A 15 -2.53 -8.32 5.51
N ASN A 16 -3.41 -9.25 5.09
CA ASN A 16 -4.78 -8.92 4.71
C ASN A 16 -5.55 -8.29 5.87
N GLN A 17 -5.35 -8.80 7.09
CA GLN A 17 -5.98 -8.25 8.29
C GLN A 17 -5.58 -6.81 8.55
N LYS A 18 -4.28 -6.47 8.58
CA LYS A 18 -3.85 -5.07 8.81
C LYS A 18 -4.28 -4.12 7.69
N LEU A 19 -4.27 -4.61 6.45
CA LEU A 19 -4.78 -3.83 5.31
C LEU A 19 -6.28 -3.59 5.45
N GLN A 20 -7.03 -4.63 5.82
CA GLN A 20 -8.47 -4.57 6.04
C GLN A 20 -8.81 -3.65 7.22
N GLU A 21 -8.12 -3.75 8.35
CA GLU A 21 -8.30 -2.85 9.51
C GLU A 21 -8.05 -1.38 9.12
N GLY A 22 -7.01 -1.12 8.31
CA GLY A 22 -6.76 0.20 7.73
C GLY A 22 -7.90 0.69 6.83
N GLN A 23 -8.41 -0.19 5.95
CA GLN A 23 -9.54 0.13 5.07
C GLN A 23 -10.85 0.33 5.83
N GLU A 24 -11.14 -0.50 6.84
CA GLU A 24 -12.32 -0.41 7.68
C GLU A 24 -12.31 0.89 8.48
N LYS A 25 -11.15 1.27 9.04
CA LYS A 25 -11.00 2.55 9.73
C LYS A 25 -11.26 3.74 8.79
N LEU A 26 -10.73 3.70 7.57
CA LEU A 26 -10.97 4.74 6.57
C LEU A 26 -12.45 4.77 6.12
N HIS A 27 -13.06 3.61 5.94
CA HIS A 27 -14.46 3.48 5.58
C HIS A 27 -15.39 3.98 6.71
N GLN A 28 -15.05 3.72 7.97
CA GLN A 28 -15.76 4.27 9.13
C GLN A 28 -15.62 5.79 9.20
N MET A 29 -14.41 6.32 9.02
CA MET A 29 -14.20 7.77 8.94
C MET A 29 -15.03 8.40 7.82
N TRP A 30 -15.15 7.74 6.66
CA TRP A 30 -16.00 8.17 5.56
C TRP A 30 -17.49 8.16 5.92
N LEU A 31 -17.99 7.07 6.54
CA LEU A 31 -19.39 6.94 6.93
C LEU A 31 -19.78 7.95 8.02
N ASP A 32 -18.96 8.10 9.05
CA ASP A 32 -19.17 9.07 10.14
C ASP A 32 -19.23 10.49 9.61
N TRP A 33 -18.41 10.80 8.60
CA TRP A 33 -18.37 12.11 7.99
C TRP A 33 -19.55 12.35 7.02
N SER A 34 -19.91 11.37 6.18
CA SER A 34 -21.11 11.46 5.32
C SER A 34 -22.41 11.65 6.11
N ARG A 35 -22.44 11.14 7.35
CA ARG A 35 -23.56 11.33 8.26
C ARG A 35 -23.59 12.75 8.80
N LYS A 36 -22.43 13.27 9.26
CA LYS A 36 -22.30 14.64 9.75
C LYS A 36 -22.62 15.69 8.68
N SER A 37 -22.15 15.49 7.45
CA SER A 37 -22.48 16.37 6.32
C SER A 37 -23.97 16.36 5.94
N SER A 38 -24.69 15.28 6.26
CA SER A 38 -26.13 15.15 5.99
C SER A 38 -27.02 15.65 7.13
N GLU A 39 -26.54 15.68 8.37
CA GLU A 39 -27.28 16.18 9.54
C GLU A 39 -27.16 17.70 9.71
N GLU A 40 -26.06 18.30 9.26
CA GLU A 40 -25.85 19.75 9.29
C GLU A 40 -26.63 20.50 8.17
N SER A 41 -27.06 19.79 7.12
CA SER A 41 -27.72 20.35 5.93
C SER A 41 -29.24 20.11 5.88
N ARG A 42 -29.99 20.60 6.87
CA ARG A 42 -31.44 20.85 6.66
C ARG A 42 -31.70 22.12 5.82
N ASP A 43 -30.64 22.76 5.34
CA ASP A 43 -30.68 23.80 4.31
C ASP A 43 -29.65 23.45 3.23
N GLU A 44 -29.98 23.69 1.97
CA GLU A 44 -29.19 23.30 0.81
C GLU A 44 -27.73 23.81 0.87
N SER A 45 -26.73 22.93 0.89
CA SER A 45 -25.41 23.19 0.27
C SER A 45 -24.53 21.95 0.33
N SER A 46 -23.89 21.63 -0.78
CA SER A 46 -22.82 20.64 -0.93
C SER A 46 -21.72 20.79 0.12
N ALA A 47 -21.09 19.67 0.51
CA ALA A 47 -19.84 19.68 1.28
C ALA A 47 -18.86 20.72 0.71
N ASP A 48 -18.22 21.49 1.59
CA ASP A 48 -17.28 22.56 1.21
C ASP A 48 -16.15 21.96 0.35
N PRO A 49 -15.93 22.46 -0.88
CA PRO A 49 -14.86 21.98 -1.75
C PRO A 49 -13.48 21.93 -1.07
N GLU A 50 -13.16 22.92 -0.23
CA GLU A 50 -11.85 23.00 0.45
C GLU A 50 -11.65 21.87 1.48
N GLU A 51 -12.72 21.48 2.19
CA GLU A 51 -12.70 20.35 3.11
C GLU A 51 -12.52 19.02 2.36
N MET A 52 -13.15 18.90 1.19
CA MET A 52 -13.05 17.71 0.35
C MET A 52 -11.66 17.54 -0.26
N GLU A 53 -11.01 18.64 -0.68
CA GLU A 53 -9.61 18.63 -1.13
C GLU A 53 -8.65 18.23 0.00
N SER A 54 -8.81 18.84 1.18
CA SER A 54 -7.98 18.55 2.36
C SER A 54 -8.06 17.08 2.77
N LEU A 55 -9.26 16.50 2.73
CA LEU A 55 -9.50 15.09 3.01
C LEU A 55 -8.84 14.19 1.94
N ALA A 56 -9.01 14.52 0.67
CA ALA A 56 -8.42 13.75 -0.41
C ALA A 56 -6.88 13.76 -0.38
N LEU A 57 -6.26 14.89 0.00
CA LEU A 57 -4.83 14.98 0.27
C LEU A 57 -4.41 14.12 1.47
N LEU A 58 -5.16 14.18 2.58
CA LEU A 58 -4.91 13.32 3.74
C LEU A 58 -4.95 11.83 3.35
N MET A 59 -5.95 11.44 2.57
CA MET A 59 -6.07 10.08 2.03
C MET A 59 -4.89 9.70 1.15
N ALA A 60 -4.47 10.60 0.24
CA ALA A 60 -3.32 10.36 -0.62
C ALA A 60 -2.03 10.13 0.18
N ARG A 61 -1.80 10.92 1.24
CA ARG A 61 -0.67 10.75 2.17
C ARG A 61 -0.71 9.39 2.87
N ILE A 62 -1.86 9.03 3.45
CA ILE A 62 -2.03 7.74 4.16
C ILE A 62 -1.79 6.56 3.21
N ILE A 63 -2.39 6.59 2.02
CA ILE A 63 -2.28 5.49 1.04
C ILE A 63 -0.84 5.34 0.58
N THR A 64 -0.16 6.44 0.23
CA THR A 64 1.23 6.39 -0.23
C THR A 64 2.19 5.91 0.86
N GLN A 65 1.95 6.29 2.12
CA GLN A 65 2.70 5.76 3.26
C GLN A 65 2.49 4.24 3.45
N GLN A 66 1.25 3.75 3.35
CA GLN A 66 0.97 2.31 3.45
C GLN A 66 1.65 1.52 2.32
N LEU A 67 1.66 2.08 1.11
CA LEU A 67 2.35 1.49 -0.04
C LEU A 67 3.87 1.39 0.19
N GLN A 68 4.51 2.42 0.75
CA GLN A 68 5.93 2.34 1.12
C GLN A 68 6.22 1.23 2.13
N ILE A 69 5.40 1.13 3.18
CA ILE A 69 5.52 0.07 4.20
C ILE A 69 5.38 -1.31 3.54
N ALA A 70 4.44 -1.47 2.61
CA ALA A 70 4.28 -2.71 1.85
C ALA A 70 5.51 -3.02 1.00
N CYS A 71 6.06 -2.04 0.27
CA CYS A 71 7.29 -2.22 -0.52
C CYS A 71 8.49 -2.60 0.35
N CYS A 72 8.66 -2.02 1.54
CA CYS A 72 9.70 -2.42 2.48
C CYS A 72 9.55 -3.88 2.93
N LYS A 73 8.31 -4.32 3.23
CA LYS A 73 8.03 -5.72 3.58
C LYS A 73 8.32 -6.66 2.41
N ILE A 74 7.92 -6.27 1.19
CA ILE A 74 8.20 -7.03 -0.03
C ILE A 74 9.72 -7.13 -0.23
N LEU A 75 10.47 -6.04 -0.09
CA LEU A 75 11.92 -6.03 -0.23
C LEU A 75 12.60 -7.03 0.72
N SER A 76 12.12 -7.10 1.96
CA SER A 76 12.57 -8.11 2.93
C SER A 76 12.15 -9.52 2.53
N ALA A 77 10.91 -9.70 2.06
CA ALA A 77 10.38 -11.00 1.67
C ALA A 77 11.06 -11.56 0.42
N ILE A 78 11.57 -10.71 -0.48
CA ILE A 78 12.24 -11.16 -1.71
C ILE A 78 13.76 -11.28 -1.59
N GLN A 79 14.30 -11.22 -0.37
CA GLN A 79 15.72 -11.49 -0.14
C GLN A 79 16.05 -12.91 -0.61
N GLY A 80 16.87 -13.02 -1.66
CA GLY A 80 17.22 -14.28 -2.31
C GLY A 80 16.65 -14.47 -3.72
N LEU A 81 15.74 -13.60 -4.16
CA LEU A 81 15.37 -13.49 -5.59
C LEU A 81 16.48 -12.81 -6.41
N PRO A 82 16.49 -12.97 -7.75
CA PRO A 82 17.43 -12.27 -8.62
C PRO A 82 17.48 -10.77 -8.31
N SER A 83 18.69 -10.19 -8.32
CA SER A 83 18.91 -8.79 -7.92
C SER A 83 18.07 -7.80 -8.73
N SER A 84 17.75 -8.13 -9.99
CA SER A 84 16.86 -7.33 -10.83
C SER A 84 15.49 -7.05 -10.20
N PHE A 85 14.91 -8.01 -9.46
CA PHE A 85 13.65 -7.80 -8.74
C PHE A 85 13.87 -6.91 -7.51
N GLN A 86 14.95 -7.12 -6.77
CA GLN A 86 15.27 -6.30 -5.61
C GLN A 86 15.51 -4.83 -6.01
N ASP A 87 16.19 -4.59 -7.11
CA ASP A 87 16.47 -3.25 -7.64
C ASP A 87 15.17 -2.56 -8.10
N LYS A 88 14.26 -3.29 -8.77
CA LYS A 88 12.93 -2.77 -9.15
C LYS A 88 12.06 -2.44 -7.93
N VAL A 89 12.09 -3.24 -6.85
CA VAL A 89 11.37 -2.89 -5.60
C VAL A 89 11.97 -1.64 -4.95
N LYS A 90 13.31 -1.51 -4.90
CA LYS A 90 13.97 -0.31 -4.36
C LYS A 90 13.61 0.94 -5.17
N GLN A 91 13.58 0.83 -6.49
CA GLN A 91 13.13 1.90 -7.37
C GLN A 91 11.66 2.27 -7.10
N SER A 92 10.81 1.28 -6.90
CA SER A 92 9.39 1.47 -6.55
C SER A 92 9.26 2.21 -5.21
N LEU A 93 10.06 1.85 -4.20
CA LEU A 93 10.08 2.53 -2.90
C LEU A 93 10.49 4.00 -3.04
N SER A 94 11.61 4.27 -3.71
CA SER A 94 12.07 5.65 -3.97
C SER A 94 11.01 6.47 -4.73
N THR A 95 10.34 5.85 -5.71
CA THR A 95 9.26 6.47 -6.47
C THR A 95 8.06 6.83 -5.59
N MET A 96 7.72 6.00 -4.62
CA MET A 96 6.65 6.25 -3.65
C MET A 96 7.04 7.28 -2.59
N GLU A 97 8.31 7.36 -2.20
CA GLU A 97 8.84 8.38 -1.30
C GLU A 97 8.71 9.78 -1.91
N GLU A 98 9.11 9.93 -3.18
CA GLU A 98 8.92 11.18 -3.93
C GLU A 98 7.44 11.58 -4.02
N LEU A 99 6.56 10.60 -4.25
CA LEU A 99 5.12 10.86 -4.37
C LEU A 99 4.50 11.27 -3.03
N HIS A 100 4.86 10.58 -1.94
CA HIS A 100 4.40 10.92 -0.60
C HIS A 100 4.90 12.31 -0.18
N ALA A 101 6.17 12.66 -0.47
CA ALA A 101 6.70 13.99 -0.21
C ALA A 101 5.89 15.07 -0.94
N SER A 102 5.57 14.84 -2.22
CA SER A 102 4.74 15.77 -3.01
C SER A 102 3.36 15.98 -2.39
N PHE A 103 2.72 14.93 -1.87
CA PHE A 103 1.43 15.05 -1.19
C PHE A 103 1.53 15.64 0.22
N LEU A 104 2.66 15.46 0.90
CA LEU A 104 2.90 16.02 2.23
C LEU A 104 3.09 17.53 2.17
N GLU A 105 3.76 18.03 1.14
CA GLU A 105 4.02 19.47 0.92
C GLU A 105 2.77 20.25 0.48
N ALA A 106 1.85 19.61 -0.25
CA ALA A 106 0.63 20.24 -0.75
C ALA A 106 -0.39 20.46 0.38
N ASN A 107 -0.92 21.69 0.52
CA ASN A 107 -2.02 22.00 1.45
C ASN A 107 -3.38 22.04 0.74
N SER A 108 -3.38 22.23 -0.57
CA SER A 108 -4.54 22.23 -1.46
C SER A 108 -4.22 21.52 -2.79
N PHE A 109 -5.21 21.25 -3.63
CA PHE A 109 -4.95 20.68 -4.95
C PHE A 109 -4.25 21.67 -5.90
N GLN A 110 -4.34 22.97 -5.64
CA GLN A 110 -3.64 23.99 -6.42
C GLN A 110 -2.11 23.90 -6.26
N ASP A 111 -1.66 23.39 -5.11
CA ASP A 111 -0.24 23.13 -4.85
C ASP A 111 0.29 21.93 -5.65
N LEU A 112 -0.60 21.07 -6.15
CA LEU A 112 -0.25 19.92 -6.98
C LEU A 112 -0.35 20.27 -8.47
N SER A 113 0.78 20.29 -9.16
CA SER A 113 0.76 20.39 -10.62
C SER A 113 0.02 19.21 -11.27
N SER A 114 -0.66 19.46 -12.40
CA SER A 114 -1.28 18.40 -13.22
C SER A 114 -0.27 17.34 -13.66
N SER A 115 1.00 17.72 -13.81
CA SER A 115 2.11 16.79 -14.05
C SER A 115 2.36 15.85 -12.88
N VAL A 116 2.27 16.29 -11.62
CA VAL A 116 2.46 15.44 -10.44
C VAL A 116 1.37 14.36 -10.36
N LEU A 117 0.11 14.71 -10.58
CA LEU A 117 -0.99 13.74 -10.59
C LEU A 117 -0.93 12.77 -11.77
N THR A 118 -0.51 13.25 -12.95
CA THR A 118 -0.33 12.37 -14.12
C THR A 118 0.85 11.44 -13.92
N GLN A 119 1.94 11.94 -13.34
CA GLN A 119 3.13 11.16 -13.05
C GLN A 119 2.87 10.15 -11.93
N SER A 120 2.09 10.50 -10.90
CA SER A 120 1.71 9.57 -9.82
C SER A 120 0.96 8.36 -10.36
N ARG A 121 -0.05 8.57 -11.22
CA ARG A 121 -0.79 7.49 -11.88
C ARG A 121 0.12 6.60 -12.72
N ARG A 122 1.01 7.19 -13.52
CA ARG A 122 1.97 6.44 -14.34
C ARG A 122 2.93 5.63 -13.46
N LYS A 123 3.50 6.24 -12.43
CA LYS A 123 4.40 5.61 -11.46
C LYS A 123 3.72 4.42 -10.78
N LEU A 124 2.48 4.59 -10.31
CA LEU A 124 1.70 3.51 -9.68
C LEU A 124 1.38 2.37 -10.65
N ALA A 125 1.04 2.67 -11.91
CA ALA A 125 0.80 1.64 -12.93
C ALA A 125 2.05 0.79 -13.19
N VAL A 126 3.23 1.42 -13.29
CA VAL A 126 4.51 0.72 -13.46
C VAL A 126 4.81 -0.20 -12.26
N ILE A 127 4.56 0.30 -11.04
CA ILE A 127 4.73 -0.50 -9.82
C ILE A 127 3.78 -1.70 -9.83
N GLN A 128 2.53 -1.51 -10.24
CA GLN A 128 1.54 -2.58 -10.32
C GLN A 128 1.96 -3.66 -11.33
N GLU A 129 2.32 -3.27 -12.55
CA GLU A 129 2.79 -4.19 -13.60
C GLU A 129 4.01 -5.00 -13.13
N TYR A 130 4.94 -4.33 -12.45
CA TYR A 130 6.10 -4.99 -11.85
C TYR A 130 5.72 -6.01 -10.78
N MET A 131 4.76 -5.69 -9.91
CA MET A 131 4.28 -6.62 -8.89
C MET A 131 3.62 -7.85 -9.52
N GLU A 132 2.90 -7.68 -10.63
CA GLU A 132 2.34 -8.79 -11.41
C GLU A 132 3.43 -9.66 -12.05
N GLU A 133 4.48 -9.05 -12.60
CA GLU A 133 5.68 -9.74 -13.13
C GLU A 133 6.35 -10.60 -12.04
N LEU A 134 6.55 -10.03 -10.85
CA LEU A 134 7.14 -10.71 -9.70
C LEU A 134 6.30 -11.92 -9.27
N LEU A 135 4.98 -11.77 -9.18
CA LEU A 135 4.07 -12.87 -8.83
C LEU A 135 4.07 -13.97 -9.90
N ALA A 136 4.10 -13.59 -11.17
CA ALA A 136 4.19 -14.56 -12.27
C ALA A 136 5.51 -15.35 -12.23
N TYR A 137 6.62 -14.70 -11.93
CA TYR A 137 7.92 -15.35 -11.75
C TYR A 137 7.87 -16.38 -10.61
N LEU A 138 7.41 -15.97 -9.42
CA LEU A 138 7.32 -16.85 -8.25
C LEU A 138 6.48 -18.10 -8.53
N ARG A 139 5.36 -17.95 -9.24
CA ARG A 139 4.50 -19.08 -9.64
C ARG A 139 5.19 -20.06 -10.59
N ASN A 140 6.01 -19.55 -11.50
CA ASN A 140 6.55 -20.34 -12.60
C ASN A 140 7.92 -20.97 -12.28
N SER A 141 8.73 -20.36 -11.41
CA SER A 141 10.11 -20.79 -11.19
C SER A 141 10.41 -21.30 -9.78
N MET A 142 9.56 -21.00 -8.78
CA MET A 142 9.73 -21.34 -7.36
C MET A 142 11.21 -21.42 -6.92
N PRO A 143 11.92 -20.27 -6.91
CA PRO A 143 13.38 -20.24 -6.86
C PRO A 143 13.92 -20.79 -5.53
N LEU A 144 14.89 -21.70 -5.63
CA LEU A 144 15.51 -22.38 -4.47
C LEU A 144 16.25 -21.42 -3.53
N SER A 145 16.67 -20.26 -4.02
CA SER A 145 17.37 -19.23 -3.26
C SER A 145 16.44 -18.33 -2.44
N TRP A 146 15.12 -18.50 -2.58
CA TRP A 146 14.15 -17.65 -1.91
C TRP A 146 13.91 -18.07 -0.46
N LEU A 147 14.25 -17.18 0.47
CA LEU A 147 14.05 -17.36 1.90
C LEU A 147 12.63 -16.96 2.30
N VAL A 148 11.76 -17.95 2.51
CA VAL A 148 10.39 -17.73 2.99
C VAL A 148 10.39 -17.71 4.52
N GLY A 149 10.82 -16.62 5.16
CA GLY A 149 10.92 -16.51 6.64
C GLY A 149 10.10 -15.35 7.23
N PRO A 150 9.90 -15.29 8.57
CA PRO A 150 10.58 -16.06 9.62
C PRO A 150 9.88 -17.38 9.99
N PHE A 151 10.69 -18.42 10.27
CA PHE A 151 10.24 -19.72 10.77
C PHE A 151 10.34 -19.75 12.30
N SER A 152 9.24 -20.10 13.00
CA SER A 152 9.31 -20.41 14.43
C SER A 152 9.48 -21.92 14.63
N PRO A 153 10.43 -22.37 15.47
CA PRO A 153 10.51 -23.79 15.84
C PRO A 153 9.21 -24.19 16.57
N ARG A 154 8.71 -25.39 16.28
CA ARG A 154 7.58 -25.96 17.01
C ARG A 154 8.12 -26.43 18.35
N GLU A 155 7.55 -25.97 19.46
CA GLU A 155 7.85 -26.53 20.78
C GLU A 155 7.41 -28.00 20.76
N GLU A 156 8.36 -28.93 20.93
CA GLU A 156 8.07 -30.33 21.16
C GLU A 156 7.57 -30.45 22.61
N GLU A 157 6.27 -30.73 22.78
CA GLU A 157 5.70 -31.09 24.08
C GLU A 157 6.25 -32.47 24.49
N GLU A 158 6.97 -32.49 25.62
CA GLU A 158 7.54 -33.68 26.29
C GLU A 158 6.49 -34.42 27.13
#